data_AF-Q7N7J3-F1
#
_entry.id   AF-Q7N7J3-F1
#
_cell.length_a   1.000
_cell.length_b   1.000
_cell.length_c   1.000
_cell.angle_alpha   90.00
_cell.angle_beta   90.00
_cell.angle_gamma   90.00
#
_symmetry.space_group_name_H-M   'P 1'
#
loop_
_entity.id
_entity.type
_entity.pdbx_description
1 polymer ?
#
loop_
_entity_poly.entity_id
_entity_poly.type
_entity_poly.pdbx_seq_one_letter_code
_entity_poly.pdbx_strand_id
1 'polypeptide(L)'
;MVNETLTAVTRWVMPAVAIEEPVWLRMVSYPSAPEYETERFHQLIYQAFKAWSAAKPGTCEVTFGFFCLPYDGDMKAPLWQALRLKHESDRLLIALDA
;
A
#
# COMPACT_ATOMS: atom_id res chain seq x y z
N MET A 1 -37.31 -30.97 -15.90
CA MET A 1 -37.01 -29.58 -15.51
C MET A 1 -36.43 -29.61 -14.12
N VAL A 2 -35.10 -29.48 -14.00
CA VAL A 2 -34.43 -29.27 -12.71
C VAL A 2 -33.67 -27.96 -12.86
N ASN A 3 -34.10 -26.97 -12.09
CA ASN A 3 -33.62 -25.60 -12.15
C ASN A 3 -32.35 -25.54 -11.29
N GLU A 4 -31.18 -25.78 -11.89
CA GLU A 4 -29.90 -25.61 -11.22
C GLU A 4 -29.57 -24.11 -11.20
N THR A 5 -30.04 -23.46 -10.13
CA THR A 5 -29.62 -22.11 -9.78
C THR A 5 -28.11 -22.16 -9.46
N LEU A 6 -27.28 -21.78 -10.43
CA LEU A 6 -25.86 -21.55 -10.26
C LEU A 6 -25.69 -20.45 -9.19
N THR A 7 -25.48 -20.86 -7.95
CA THR A 7 -24.94 -20.00 -6.90
C THR A 7 -23.54 -19.61 -7.36
N ALA A 8 -23.41 -18.41 -7.89
CA ALA A 8 -22.12 -17.78 -8.12
C ALA A 8 -21.40 -17.72 -6.77
N VAL A 9 -20.50 -18.67 -6.53
CA VAL A 9 -19.52 -18.58 -5.47
C VAL A 9 -18.67 -17.37 -5.83
N THR A 10 -18.93 -16.24 -5.19
CA THR A 10 -18.00 -15.11 -5.19
C THR A 10 -16.72 -15.63 -4.54
N ARG A 11 -15.79 -16.10 -5.37
CA ARG A 11 -14.42 -16.35 -4.93
C ARG A 11 -13.92 -15.01 -4.41
N TRP A 12 -13.81 -14.91 -3.09
CA TRP A 12 -13.14 -13.79 -2.44
C TRP A 12 -11.67 -13.89 -2.82
N VAL A 13 -11.32 -13.28 -3.95
CA VAL A 13 -9.93 -13.06 -4.31
C VAL A 13 -9.50 -11.86 -3.48
N MET A 14 -8.70 -12.12 -2.44
CA MET A 14 -7.99 -11.06 -1.75
C MET A 14 -7.12 -10.34 -2.80
N PRO A 15 -7.29 -9.01 -3.01
CA PRO A 15 -6.49 -8.30 -3.99
C PRO A 15 -5.02 -8.38 -3.59
N ALA A 16 -4.14 -8.62 -4.57
CA ALA A 16 -2.70 -8.56 -4.32
C ALA A 16 -2.31 -7.13 -3.92
N VAL A 17 -1.30 -6.96 -3.08
CA VAL A 17 -0.73 -5.62 -2.80
C VAL A 17 0.50 -5.45 -3.67
N ALA A 18 0.48 -4.41 -4.52
CA ALA A 18 1.61 -3.98 -5.32
C ALA A 18 2.16 -2.68 -4.76
N ILE A 19 3.50 -2.55 -4.69
CA ILE A 19 4.19 -1.35 -4.25
C ILE A 19 5.04 -0.87 -5.42
N GLU A 20 4.89 0.40 -5.83
CA GLU A 20 5.73 0.95 -6.88
C GLU A 20 7.20 1.04 -6.43
N GLU A 21 8.12 0.82 -7.38
CA GLU A 21 9.56 0.84 -7.13
C GLU A 21 10.05 2.10 -6.40
N PRO A 22 9.61 3.34 -6.76
CA PRO A 22 10.03 4.53 -6.03
C PRO A 22 9.57 4.55 -4.57
N VAL A 23 8.42 3.96 -4.26
CA VAL A 23 7.93 3.82 -2.88
C VAL A 23 8.78 2.79 -2.15
N TRP A 24 9.06 1.64 -2.78
CA TRP A 24 9.91 0.60 -2.19
C TRP A 24 11.29 1.15 -1.81
N LEU A 25 11.97 1.79 -2.76
CA LEU A 25 13.32 2.32 -2.57
C LEU A 25 13.37 3.39 -1.46
N ARG A 26 12.35 4.24 -1.36
CA ARG A 26 12.36 5.37 -0.43
C ARG A 26 11.80 5.03 0.95
N MET A 27 10.77 4.18 1.04
CA MET A 27 10.05 3.90 2.29
C MET A 27 10.48 2.58 2.94
N VAL A 28 10.88 1.58 2.15
CA VAL A 28 11.12 0.21 2.64
C VAL A 28 12.59 -0.11 2.68
N SER A 29 13.29 0.03 1.55
CA SER A 29 14.70 -0.31 1.46
C SER A 29 15.52 0.54 2.43
N TYR A 30 16.43 -0.10 3.14
CA TYR A 30 17.33 0.59 4.05
C TYR A 30 18.69 -0.09 4.11
N PRO A 31 19.52 0.05 3.06
CA PRO A 31 20.78 -0.68 2.94
C PRO A 31 21.78 -0.41 4.07
N SER A 32 21.70 0.76 4.71
CA SER A 32 22.56 1.15 5.83
C SER A 32 22.23 0.42 7.13
N ALA A 33 21.01 -0.08 7.28
CA ALA A 33 20.59 -0.94 8.40
C ALA A 33 19.42 -1.87 7.95
N PRO A 34 19.75 -2.94 7.19
CA PRO A 34 18.76 -3.83 6.56
C PRO A 34 17.82 -4.53 7.55
N GLU A 35 18.24 -4.67 8.80
CA GLU A 35 17.43 -5.24 9.89
C GLU A 35 16.11 -4.50 10.11
N TYR A 36 16.02 -3.22 9.72
CA TYR A 36 14.80 -2.42 9.84
C TYR A 36 13.87 -2.49 8.62
N GLU A 37 14.26 -3.13 7.50
CA GLU A 37 13.43 -3.17 6.28
C GLU A 37 12.08 -3.84 6.54
N THR A 38 12.06 -4.90 7.35
CA THR A 38 10.82 -5.60 7.71
C THR A 38 9.87 -4.70 8.52
N GLU A 39 10.40 -3.94 9.48
CA GLU A 39 9.62 -2.98 10.26
C GLU A 39 9.08 -1.86 9.37
N ARG A 40 9.93 -1.30 8.51
CA ARG A 40 9.55 -0.27 7.52
C ARG A 40 8.44 -0.74 6.59
N PHE A 41 8.56 -1.97 6.07
CA PHE A 41 7.52 -2.60 5.26
C PHE A 41 6.21 -2.75 6.03
N HIS A 42 6.24 -3.31 7.24
CA HIS A 42 5.03 -3.46 8.06
C HIS A 42 4.38 -2.13 8.37
N GLN A 43 5.16 -1.09 8.65
CA GLN A 43 4.66 0.24 8.91
C GLN A 43 3.98 0.84 7.67
N LEU A 44 4.59 0.70 6.48
CA LEU A 44 4.00 1.15 5.22
C LEU A 44 2.62 0.49 4.98
N ILE A 45 2.56 -0.83 5.11
CA ILE A 45 1.33 -1.61 4.96
C ILE A 45 0.29 -1.15 6.00
N TYR A 46 0.67 -1.03 7.26
CA TYR A 46 -0.23 -0.61 8.32
C TYR A 46 -0.85 0.77 8.04
N GLN A 47 -0.06 1.76 7.64
CA GLN A 47 -0.59 3.10 7.36
C GLN A 47 -1.51 3.11 6.13
N ALA A 48 -1.15 2.39 5.07
CA ALA A 48 -1.96 2.29 3.86
C ALA A 48 -3.35 1.70 4.18
N PHE A 49 -3.40 0.56 4.89
CA PHE A 49 -4.66 -0.08 5.25
C PHE A 49 -5.44 0.67 6.34
N LYS A 50 -4.75 1.37 7.24
CA LYS A 50 -5.40 2.28 8.19
C LYS A 50 -6.16 3.38 7.44
N ALA A 51 -5.52 4.02 6.46
CA ALA A 51 -6.18 5.03 5.62
C ALA A 51 -7.35 4.44 4.82
N TRP A 52 -7.17 3.25 4.24
CA TRP A 52 -8.22 2.53 3.51
C TRP A 52 -9.44 2.22 4.40
N SER A 53 -9.21 1.75 5.62
CA SER A 53 -10.27 1.40 6.57
C SER A 53 -11.11 2.59 7.01
N ALA A 54 -10.55 3.80 6.94
CA ALA A 54 -11.24 5.05 7.24
C ALA A 54 -11.99 5.63 6.03
N ALA A 55 -11.85 5.03 4.85
CA ALA A 55 -12.47 5.51 3.62
C ALA A 55 -13.98 5.26 3.60
N LYS A 56 -14.71 6.09 2.86
CA LYS A 56 -16.15 5.87 2.64
C LYS A 56 -16.38 4.62 1.77
N PRO A 57 -17.47 3.88 1.95
CA PRO A 57 -17.85 2.81 1.03
C PRO A 57 -17.87 3.29 -0.43
N GLY A 58 -17.31 2.50 -1.35
CA GLY A 58 -17.17 2.86 -2.77
C GLY A 58 -15.92 3.67 -3.12
N THR A 59 -15.09 4.03 -2.13
CA THR A 59 -13.78 4.67 -2.40
C THR A 59 -12.87 3.71 -3.17
N CYS A 60 -12.27 4.20 -4.26
CA CYS A 60 -11.32 3.44 -5.07
C CYS A 60 -9.86 3.91 -4.89
N GLU A 61 -9.65 5.04 -4.22
CA GLU A 61 -8.32 5.59 -3.96
C GLU A 61 -8.34 6.39 -2.64
N VAL A 62 -7.29 6.25 -1.84
CA VAL A 62 -7.07 7.07 -0.64
C VAL A 62 -5.65 7.61 -0.63
N THR A 63 -5.49 8.84 -0.18
CA THR A 63 -4.18 9.45 0.09
C THR A 63 -3.83 9.31 1.57
N PHE A 64 -2.56 9.08 1.87
CA PHE A 64 -2.06 9.01 3.23
C PHE A 64 -0.63 9.54 3.32
N GLY A 65 -0.27 10.04 4.49
CA GLY A 65 1.10 10.47 4.77
C GLY A 65 1.91 9.37 5.43
N PHE A 66 3.18 9.29 5.07
CA PHE A 66 4.14 8.37 5.67
C PHE A 66 5.36 9.15 6.14
N PHE A 67 5.73 8.96 7.40
CA PHE A 67 6.97 9.49 7.95
C PHE A 67 8.04 8.40 7.90
N CYS A 68 9.17 8.67 7.25
CA CYS A 68 10.32 7.77 7.25
C CYS A 68 11.65 8.54 7.27
N LEU A 69 12.65 7.95 7.91
CA LEU A 69 14.01 8.44 7.79
C LEU A 69 14.57 8.12 6.39
N PRO A 70 15.34 9.04 5.78
CA PRO A 70 15.92 8.85 4.45
C PRO A 70 16.75 7.56 4.41
N TYR A 71 16.62 6.80 3.32
CA TYR A 71 17.29 5.51 3.21
C TYR A 71 18.82 5.64 3.06
N ASP A 72 19.28 6.76 2.51
CA ASP A 72 20.68 7.11 2.19
C ASP A 72 21.30 8.09 3.19
N GLY A 73 20.56 8.46 4.24
CA GLY A 73 21.00 9.47 5.21
C GLY A 73 21.03 10.90 4.64
N ASP A 74 20.44 11.17 3.47
CA ASP A 74 20.34 12.53 2.95
C ASP A 74 19.40 13.36 3.83
N MET A 75 20.00 14.23 4.64
CA MET A 75 19.26 15.13 5.52
C MET A 75 18.39 16.15 4.77
N LYS A 76 18.53 16.29 3.46
CA LYS A 76 17.68 17.13 2.61
C LYS A 76 16.45 16.38 2.10
N ALA A 77 16.42 15.06 2.17
CA ALA A 77 15.27 14.28 1.74
C ALA A 77 14.07 14.58 2.66
N PRO A 78 12.87 14.83 2.11
CA PRO A 78 11.70 15.12 2.91
C PRO A 78 11.33 13.91 3.77
N LEU A 79 11.21 14.12 5.08
CA LEU A 79 10.82 13.06 6.03
C LEU A 79 9.36 12.65 5.88
N TRP A 80 8.52 13.57 5.40
CA TRP A 80 7.10 13.35 5.15
C TRP A 80 6.88 13.07 3.67
N GLN A 81 6.20 11.96 3.38
CA GLN A 81 5.98 11.46 2.03
C GLN A 81 4.48 11.26 1.83
N ALA A 82 3.92 11.94 0.85
CA ALA A 82 2.53 11.75 0.46
C ALA A 82 2.46 10.52 -0.46
N LEU A 83 1.61 9.57 -0.09
CA LEU A 83 1.38 8.32 -0.79
C LEU A 83 -0.10 8.17 -1.09
N ARG A 84 -0.41 7.30 -2.05
CA ARG A 84 -1.77 6.86 -2.34
C ARG A 84 -1.87 5.35 -2.38
N LEU A 85 -3.02 4.84 -1.97
CA LEU A 85 -3.42 3.45 -2.11
C LEU A 85 -4.62 3.42 -3.05
N LYS A 86 -4.49 2.74 -4.18
CA LYS A 86 -5.49 2.67 -5.24
C LYS A 86 -5.95 1.23 -5.46
N HIS A 87 -7.25 1.01 -5.49
CA HIS A 87 -7.83 -0.26 -5.88
C HIS A 87 -7.98 -0.34 -7.40
N GLU A 88 -7.25 -1.26 -7.99
CA GLU A 88 -7.32 -1.64 -9.40
C GLU A 88 -8.05 -2.98 -9.55
N SER A 89 -8.28 -3.43 -10.78
CA SER A 89 -9.14 -4.59 -11.06
C SER A 89 -8.74 -5.89 -10.35
N ASP A 90 -7.45 -6.08 -10.05
CA ASP A 90 -6.89 -7.30 -9.45
C ASP A 90 -5.96 -7.04 -8.26
N ARG A 91 -5.72 -5.77 -7.90
CA ARG A 91 -4.71 -5.39 -6.91
C ARG A 91 -4.98 -4.07 -6.21
N LEU A 92 -4.31 -3.89 -5.09
CA LEU A 92 -4.15 -2.64 -4.36
C LEU A 92 -2.74 -2.10 -4.64
N LEU A 93 -2.65 -0.96 -5.30
CA LEU A 93 -1.39 -0.31 -5.66
C LEU A 93 -1.04 0.79 -4.66
N ILE A 94 0.15 0.71 -4.05
CA ILE A 94 0.76 1.78 -3.26
C ILE A 94 1.73 2.55 -4.15
N ALA A 95 1.50 3.85 -4.31
CA ALA A 95 2.25 4.75 -5.18
C ALA A 95 2.56 6.07 -4.45
N LEU A 96 3.51 6.85 -4.99
CA LEU A 96 3.67 8.25 -4.58
C LEU A 96 2.41 9.05 -4.96
N ASP A 97 2.03 10.01 -4.11
CA ASP A 97 1.00 11.00 -4.44
C ASP A 97 1.66 12.10 -5.28
N ALA A 98 1.15 12.32 -6.49
CA ALA A 98 1.76 13.18 -7.52
C ALA A 98 1.16 14.59 -7.54
#